data_AF-A0A920NDZ9-F1
#
_entry.id   AF-A0A920NDZ9-F1
#
_cell.length_a   1.000
_cell.length_b   1.000
_cell.length_c   1.000
_cell.angle_alpha   90.00
_cell.angle_beta   90.00
_cell.angle_gamma   90.00
#
_symmetry.space_group_name_H-M   'P 1'
#
loop_
_entity.id
_entity.type
_entity.pdbx_description
1 polymer ?
#
loop_
_entity_poly.entity_id
_entity_poly.type
_entity_poly.pdbx_seq_one_letter_code
_entity_poly.pdbx_strand_id
1 'polypeptide(L)'
;MAHGSALFTRGETQALVVTTLGTGQDEQIIDALEGEYREHFMLHYNFPPYSVGEASFLRSPGRREIGHGKLAWGALRPLMPEKEKFSLLLCG
;
A
#
# COMPACT_ATOMS: atom_id res chain seq x y z
N MET A 1 11.99 7.08 -5.78
CA MET A 1 11.69 8.51 -5.56
C MET A 1 10.20 8.62 -5.33
N ALA A 2 9.74 9.47 -4.41
CA ALA A 2 8.31 9.72 -4.21
C ALA A 2 7.77 10.47 -5.44
N HIS A 3 6.78 9.88 -6.12
CA HIS A 3 6.12 10.48 -7.28
C HIS A 3 4.90 11.30 -6.88
N GLY A 4 4.20 10.85 -5.85
CA GLY A 4 3.12 11.59 -5.19
C GLY A 4 3.24 11.43 -3.68
N SER A 5 2.79 12.43 -2.95
CA SER A 5 2.70 12.38 -1.49
C SER A 5 1.47 13.12 -1.02
N ALA A 6 0.78 12.58 -0.03
CA ALA A 6 -0.36 13.21 0.60
C ALA A 6 -0.29 13.03 2.12
N LEU A 7 -0.67 14.07 2.86
CA LEU A 7 -0.82 14.01 4.30
C LEU A 7 -2.30 14.20 4.64
N PHE A 8 -2.94 13.14 5.09
CA PHE A 8 -4.34 13.17 5.53
C PHE A 8 -4.40 13.25 7.05
N THR A 9 -5.18 14.19 7.59
CA THR A 9 -5.37 14.35 9.04
C THR A 9 -6.85 14.46 9.36
N ARG A 10 -7.33 13.66 10.32
CA ARG A 10 -8.69 13.70 10.85
C ARG A 10 -8.66 13.57 12.36
N GLY A 11 -8.82 14.69 13.06
CA GLY A 11 -8.61 14.75 14.51
C GLY A 11 -7.18 14.36 14.85
N GLU A 12 -7.01 13.39 15.74
CA GLU A 12 -5.69 12.85 16.14
C GLU A 12 -5.16 11.77 15.18
N THR A 13 -5.98 11.29 14.23
CA THR A 13 -5.53 10.31 13.24
C THR A 13 -4.85 11.02 12.07
N GLN A 14 -3.57 10.74 11.85
CA GLN A 14 -2.82 11.23 10.70
C GLN A 14 -2.25 10.06 9.89
N ALA A 15 -2.30 10.17 8.57
CA ALA A 15 -1.72 9.20 7.63
C ALA A 15 -0.89 9.95 6.58
N LEU A 16 0.40 9.62 6.50
CA LEU A 16 1.27 10.01 5.41
C LEU A 16 1.20 8.90 4.35
N VAL A 17 0.86 9.25 3.13
CA VAL A 17 0.74 8.33 2.00
C VAL A 17 1.73 8.74 0.94
N VAL A 18 2.55 7.80 0.47
CA VAL A 18 3.52 8.06 -0.59
C VAL A 18 3.28 7.11 -1.76
N THR A 19 3.13 7.70 -2.93
CA THR A 19 2.97 7.00 -4.19
C THR A 19 4.29 6.99 -4.94
N THR A 20 4.70 5.81 -5.38
CA THR A 20 5.84 5.60 -6.27
C THR A 20 5.33 5.01 -7.56
N LEU A 21 5.74 5.54 -8.71
CA LEU A 21 5.46 4.93 -10.00
C LEU A 21 6.63 4.01 -10.39
N GLY A 22 6.28 2.86 -10.95
CA GLY A 22 7.23 1.81 -11.34
C GLY A 22 7.04 1.38 -12.79
N THR A 23 7.84 0.41 -13.21
CA THR A 23 7.73 -0.25 -14.52
C THR A 23 7.21 -1.67 -14.35
N GLY A 24 6.89 -2.37 -15.44
CA GLY A 24 6.39 -3.76 -15.38
C GLY A 24 7.34 -4.77 -14.70
N GLN A 25 8.60 -4.39 -14.47
CA GLN A 25 9.57 -5.17 -13.69
C GLN A 25 9.36 -5.05 -12.17
N ASP A 26 8.66 -4.01 -11.72
CA ASP A 26 8.33 -3.75 -10.32
C ASP A 26 6.99 -4.38 -9.91
N GLU A 27 6.35 -5.13 -10.82
CA GLU A 27 5.12 -5.88 -10.52
C GLU A 27 5.39 -6.99 -9.51
N GLN A 28 4.49 -7.13 -8.54
CA GLN A 28 4.58 -8.22 -7.57
C GLN A 28 4.06 -9.50 -8.20
N ILE A 29 4.93 -10.50 -8.29
CA ILE A 29 4.54 -11.85 -8.69
C ILE A 29 3.93 -12.55 -7.49
N ILE A 30 2.67 -12.98 -7.63
CA ILE A 30 1.95 -13.72 -6.60
C ILE A 30 1.76 -15.15 -7.12
N ASP A 31 2.44 -16.08 -6.43
CA ASP A 31 2.27 -17.52 -6.64
C ASP A 31 1.08 -18.00 -5.82
N ALA A 32 -0.07 -18.13 -6.48
CA ALA A 32 -1.30 -18.63 -5.87
C ALA A 32 -1.60 -20.06 -6.32
N LEU A 33 -2.39 -20.79 -5.53
CA LEU A 33 -2.78 -22.17 -5.82
C LEU A 33 -3.47 -22.33 -7.19
N GLU A 34 -4.17 -21.29 -7.65
CA GLU A 34 -4.88 -21.27 -8.94
C GLU A 34 -3.97 -20.91 -10.13
N GLY A 35 -2.72 -20.52 -9.86
CA GLY A 35 -1.73 -20.10 -10.86
C GLY A 35 -0.99 -18.84 -10.45
N GLU A 36 0.12 -18.59 -11.15
CA GLU A 36 0.92 -17.37 -10.99
C GLU A 36 0.21 -16.18 -11.66
N TYR A 37 0.06 -15.07 -10.93
CA TYR A 37 -0.40 -13.81 -11.51
C TYR A 37 0.45 -12.62 -11.03
N ARG A 38 0.39 -11.53 -11.78
CA ARG A 38 1.11 -10.30 -11.48
C ARG A 38 0.17 -9.22 -10.95
N GLU A 39 0.47 -8.74 -9.75
CA GLU A 39 -0.21 -7.60 -9.16
C GLU A 39 0.54 -6.31 -9.51
N HIS A 40 -0.19 -5.36 -10.08
CA HIS A 40 0.34 -4.08 -10.56
C HIS A 40 -0.01 -2.92 -9.61
N PHE A 41 -0.90 -3.17 -8.64
CA PHE A 41 -1.26 -2.21 -7.62
C PHE A 41 -0.95 -2.78 -6.23
N MET A 42 0.05 -2.20 -5.58
CA MET A 42 0.48 -2.56 -4.24
C MET A 42 0.11 -1.47 -3.24
N LEU A 43 -0.38 -1.86 -2.07
CA LEU A 43 -0.65 -0.95 -0.96
C LEU A 43 -0.10 -1.55 0.33
N HIS A 44 0.95 -0.92 0.85
CA HIS A 44 1.51 -1.24 2.15
C HIS A 44 0.96 -0.28 3.20
N TYR A 45 0.39 -0.83 4.26
CA TYR A 45 -0.09 -0.06 5.40
C TYR A 45 0.84 -0.33 6.58
N ASN A 46 1.48 0.71 7.09
CA ASN A 46 2.37 0.63 8.24
C ASN A 46 1.74 1.33 9.45
N PHE A 47 1.76 0.68 10.61
CA PHE A 47 1.24 1.23 11.86
C PHE A 47 2.30 1.18 12.97
N PRO A 48 3.22 2.14 13.00
CA PRO A 48 4.30 2.13 13.98
C PRO A 48 3.78 2.48 15.39
N PRO A 49 4.40 1.97 16.46
CA PRO A 49 3.89 2.12 17.83
C PRO A 49 3.86 3.58 18.32
N TYR A 50 4.75 4.43 17.80
CA TYR A 50 4.74 5.86 18.11
C TYR A 50 3.45 6.56 17.64
N SER A 51 2.70 5.99 16.68
CA SER A 51 1.44 6.56 16.20
C SER A 51 0.35 6.64 17.28
N VAL A 52 0.49 5.86 18.35
CA VAL A 52 -0.38 5.88 19.53
C VAL A 52 0.34 6.34 20.80
N GLY A 53 1.55 6.89 20.66
CA GLY A 53 2.37 7.35 21.79
C GLY A 53 3.01 6.23 22.63
N GLU A 54 3.05 5.00 22.11
CA GLU A 54 3.66 3.86 22.81
C GLU A 54 5.09 3.59 22.32
N ALA A 55 5.93 3.07 23.22
CA ALA A 55 7.26 2.57 22.89
C ALA A 55 7.22 1.06 22.66
N SER A 56 7.50 0.61 21.44
CA SER A 56 7.61 -0.81 21.11
C SER A 56 8.61 -1.00 19.96
N PHE A 57 9.06 -2.24 19.76
CA PHE A 57 9.95 -2.60 18.67
C PHE A 57 9.24 -2.48 17.32
N LEU A 58 9.92 -1.89 16.33
CA LEU A 58 9.50 -1.95 14.94
C LEU A 58 9.69 -3.39 14.44
N ARG A 59 8.57 -4.07 14.17
CA ARG A 59 8.55 -5.44 13.62
C ARG A 59 7.97 -5.42 12.21
N SER A 60 8.10 -6.55 11.52
CA SER A 60 7.39 -6.79 10.27
C SER A 60 5.88 -6.61 10.45
N PRO A 61 5.13 -6.22 9.40
CA PRO A 61 3.69 -6.00 9.46
C PRO A 61 2.95 -7.21 10.02
N GLY A 62 2.10 -6.99 11.01
CA GLY A 62 1.23 -8.01 11.58
C GLY A 62 -0.04 -8.21 10.76
N ARG A 63 -0.90 -9.13 11.21
CA ARG A 63 -2.19 -9.42 10.56
C ARG A 63 -3.11 -8.20 10.50
N ARG A 64 -3.04 -7.31 11.49
CA ARG A 64 -3.84 -6.09 11.54
C ARG A 64 -3.41 -5.13 10.43
N GLU A 65 -2.12 -4.86 10.29
CA GLU A 65 -1.62 -3.98 9.22
C GLU A 65 -1.95 -4.52 7.83
N ILE A 66 -1.74 -5.82 7.60
CA ILE A 66 -2.07 -6.47 6.33
C ILE A 66 -3.57 -6.37 6.03
N GLY A 67 -4.42 -6.59 7.03
CA GLY A 67 -5.88 -6.48 6.90
C GLY A 67 -6.32 -5.06 6.53
N HIS A 68 -5.83 -4.04 7.24
CA HIS A 68 -6.12 -2.64 6.91
C HIS A 68 -5.60 -2.24 5.54
N GLY A 69 -4.41 -2.73 5.16
CA GLY A 69 -3.87 -2.56 3.81
C GLY A 69 -4.79 -3.15 2.75
N LYS A 70 -5.28 -4.38 2.95
CA LYS A 70 -6.21 -5.03 2.01
C LYS A 70 -7.56 -4.33 1.93
N LEU A 71 -8.06 -3.79 3.03
CA LEU A 71 -9.29 -2.98 3.06
C LEU A 71 -9.14 -1.71 2.22
N ALA A 72 -8.07 -0.94 2.44
CA ALA A 72 -7.78 0.27 1.65
C ALA A 72 -7.56 -0.05 0.17
N TRP A 73 -6.83 -1.14 -0.11
CA TRP A 73 -6.61 -1.63 -1.46
C TRP A 73 -7.93 -1.96 -2.17
N GLY A 74 -8.84 -2.65 -1.49
CA GLY A 74 -10.17 -2.98 -2.02
C GLY A 74 -11.02 -1.74 -2.32
N ALA A 75 -10.87 -0.66 -1.55
CA ALA A 75 -11.58 0.58 -1.78
C ALA A 75 -11.04 1.38 -2.99
N LEU A 76 -9.72 1.32 -3.23
CA LEU A 76 -9.07 2.07 -4.30
C LEU A 76 -9.07 1.33 -5.64
N ARG A 77 -9.00 -0.01 -5.62
CA ARG A 77 -8.92 -0.84 -6.84
C ARG A 77 -9.97 -0.52 -7.91
N PRO A 78 -11.27 -0.30 -7.60
CA PRO A 78 -12.27 0.02 -8.62
C PRO A 78 -12.09 1.37 -9.29
N LEU A 79 -11.32 2.28 -8.67
CA LEU A 79 -11.03 3.62 -9.19
C LEU A 79 -9.73 3.66 -9.98
N MET A 80 -8.97 2.56 -10.00
CA MET A 80 -7.69 2.49 -10.69
C MET A 80 -7.91 2.43 -12.22
N PRO A 81 -7.14 3.21 -13.00
CA PRO A 81 -7.16 3.11 -14.45
C PRO A 81 -6.64 1.75 -14.93
N GLU A 82 -7.05 1.35 -16.13
CA GLU A 82 -6.58 0.13 -16.78
C GLU A 82 -5.06 0.14 -16.98
N LYS A 83 -4.43 -1.04 -16.89
CA LYS A 83 -2.98 -1.24 -17.00
C LYS A 83 -2.35 -0.61 -18.26
N GLU A 84 -3.07 -0.59 -19.37
CA GLU A 84 -2.59 0.03 -20.63
C GLU A 84 -2.53 1.56 -20.57
N LYS A 85 -3.33 2.20 -19.72
CA LYS A 85 -3.44 3.67 -19.61
C LYS A 85 -2.56 4.25 -18.51
N PHE A 86 -2.07 3.43 -17.58
CA PHE A 86 -1.31 3.91 -16.43
C PHE A 86 -0.21 2.92 -16.01
N SER A 87 1.04 3.33 -16.19
CA SER A 87 2.21 2.54 -15.81
C SER A 87 2.45 2.62 -14.30
N LEU A 88 1.91 1.61 -13.60
CA LEU A 88 2.21 1.12 -12.24
C LEU A 88 2.27 2.12 -11.07
N LEU A 89 1.47 1.83 -10.04
CA LEU A 89 1.37 2.62 -8.81
C LEU A 89 1.72 1.72 -7.60
N LEU A 90 2.88 1.99 -7.00
CA LEU A 90 3.43 1.33 -5.83
C LEU A 90 3.21 2.24 -4.61
N CYS A 91 2.28 1.88 -3.73
CA CYS A 91 1.91 2.68 -2.57
C CYS A 91 2.54 2.13 -1.29
N GLY A 92 3.24 3.01 -0.57
CA GLY A 92 3.78 2.78 0.79
C GLY A 92 3.30 3.84 1.77
#